data_AF-A0A935KWV2-F1
#
_entry.id   AF-A0A935KWV2-F1
#
_cell.length_a   1.000
_cell.length_b   1.000
_cell.length_c   1.000
_cell.angle_alpha   90.00
_cell.angle_beta   90.00
_cell.angle_gamma   90.00
#
_symmetry.space_group_name_H-M   'P 1'
#
loop_
_entity.id
_entity.type
_entity.pdbx_description
1 polymer ?
#
loop_
_entity_poly.entity_id
_entity_poly.type
_entity_poly.pdbx_seq_one_letter_code
_entity_poly.pdbx_strand_id
1 'polypeptide(L)'
;MHLGVAPFGLIYGVVAVQSGIPALAAVLMSSVVFAGSSQFLIAQMVGTSAPMLIALGAVILVNLRHALYSASVAPALVHLPNRWKALLAYLLTDEAYAAAIPSLLATPRPPNAHWVLFGSGIGLWSGWQLATLAGVLIGAQLPSGLDLEFALPLTFIAIVVPMINSRARLIAAAVAGMAALVLAGLPFKTGLLLAAITGLIAGAMASKGKAA
;
A
#
# COMPACT_ATOMS: atom_id res chain seq x y z
N MET A 1 14.03 10.44 0.19
CA MET A 1 12.82 9.63 0.47
C MET A 1 11.52 10.42 0.36
N HIS A 2 11.43 11.64 0.89
CA HIS A 2 10.21 12.48 0.84
C HIS A 2 9.61 12.71 -0.55
N LEU A 3 10.45 12.94 -1.57
CA LEU A 3 9.99 13.27 -2.93
C LEU A 3 9.27 12.12 -3.65
N GLY A 4 9.56 10.88 -3.29
CA GLY A 4 8.99 9.71 -3.96
C GLY A 4 7.50 9.50 -3.64
N VAL A 5 7.06 9.89 -2.44
CA VAL A 5 5.69 9.63 -1.98
C VAL A 5 4.75 10.84 -2.08
N ALA A 6 5.32 12.04 -2.25
CA ALA A 6 4.55 13.28 -2.31
C ALA A 6 3.49 13.30 -3.45
N PRO A 7 3.77 12.82 -4.68
CA PRO A 7 2.74 12.76 -5.71
C PRO A 7 1.54 11.89 -5.32
N PHE A 8 1.79 10.75 -4.67
CA PHE A 8 0.72 9.84 -4.25
C PHE A 8 -0.10 10.38 -3.10
N GLY A 9 0.53 10.99 -2.10
CA GLY A 9 -0.20 11.65 -1.01
C GLY A 9 -1.11 12.76 -1.53
N LEU A 10 -0.63 13.55 -2.50
CA LEU A 10 -1.41 14.60 -3.15
C LEU A 10 -2.59 14.03 -3.92
N ILE A 11 -2.36 13.02 -4.78
CA ILE A 11 -3.42 12.38 -5.56
C ILE A 11 -4.46 11.75 -4.61
N TYR A 12 -4.03 11.10 -3.53
CA TYR A 12 -4.94 10.58 -2.51
C TYR A 12 -5.82 11.69 -1.92
N GLY A 13 -5.23 12.81 -1.51
CA GLY A 13 -5.99 13.93 -0.94
C GLY A 13 -7.08 14.44 -1.89
N VAL A 14 -6.77 14.53 -3.19
CA VAL A 14 -7.75 14.92 -4.21
C VAL A 14 -8.83 13.85 -4.37
N VAL A 15 -8.43 12.59 -4.59
CA VAL A 15 -9.34 11.47 -4.85
C VAL A 15 -10.27 11.24 -3.65
N ALA A 16 -9.79 11.38 -2.41
CA ALA A 16 -10.59 11.21 -1.21
C ALA A 16 -11.77 12.19 -1.16
N VAL A 17 -11.50 13.48 -1.37
CA VAL A 17 -12.54 14.52 -1.35
C VAL A 17 -13.50 14.37 -2.53
N GLN A 18 -12.98 14.04 -3.72
CA GLN A 18 -13.81 13.77 -4.91
C GLN A 18 -14.70 12.53 -4.73
N SER A 19 -14.25 11.55 -3.94
CA SER A 19 -15.02 10.34 -3.60
C SER A 19 -16.07 10.60 -2.51
N GLY A 20 -16.24 11.85 -2.04
CA GLY A 20 -17.21 12.20 -1.01
C GLY A 20 -16.71 12.01 0.43
N ILE A 21 -15.42 11.73 0.65
CA ILE A 21 -14.85 11.69 2.01
C ILE A 21 -14.66 13.13 2.50
N PRO A 22 -15.18 13.49 3.69
CA PRO A 22 -14.95 14.82 4.26
C PRO A 22 -13.46 15.14 4.39
N ALA A 23 -13.05 16.36 4.07
CA ALA A 23 -11.65 16.80 4.08
C ALA A 23 -10.90 16.43 5.37
N LEU A 24 -11.52 16.69 6.54
CA LEU A 24 -10.94 16.33 7.84
C LEU A 24 -10.78 14.81 7.98
N ALA A 25 -11.77 14.02 7.56
CA ALA A 25 -11.70 12.57 7.59
C ALA A 25 -10.60 12.04 6.67
N ALA A 26 -10.39 12.64 5.49
CA ALA A 26 -9.33 12.27 4.57
C ALA A 26 -7.92 12.48 5.18
N VAL A 27 -7.71 13.62 5.85
CA VAL A 27 -6.45 13.92 6.57
C VAL A 27 -6.24 12.97 7.76
N LEU A 28 -7.28 12.79 8.59
CA LEU A 28 -7.19 11.88 9.74
C LEU A 28 -6.95 10.43 9.33
N MET A 29 -7.58 9.97 8.25
CA MET A 29 -7.34 8.64 7.69
C MET A 29 -5.88 8.48 7.25
N SER A 30 -5.26 9.55 6.74
CA SER A 30 -3.84 9.57 6.38
C SER A 30 -2.91 9.43 7.56
N SER A 31 -3.29 9.96 8.71
CA SER A 31 -2.57 9.76 9.96
C SER A 31 -2.86 8.40 10.59
N VAL A 32 -4.10 7.93 10.62
CA VAL A 32 -4.46 6.70 11.35
C VAL A 32 -4.09 5.45 10.58
N VAL A 33 -4.40 5.40 9.29
CA VAL A 33 -4.19 4.21 8.45
C VAL A 33 -2.77 4.16 7.93
N PHE A 34 -2.22 5.31 7.51
CA PHE A 34 -0.87 5.45 6.94
C PHE A 34 -0.46 4.29 6.01
N ALA A 35 -1.36 3.93 5.09
CA ALA A 35 -1.14 2.87 4.11
C ALA A 35 -1.77 3.29 2.78
N GLY A 36 -0.95 3.82 1.86
CA GLY A 36 -1.42 4.47 0.64
C GLY A 36 -2.39 3.61 -0.19
N SER A 37 -2.05 2.35 -0.44
CA SER A 37 -2.93 1.41 -1.18
C SER A 37 -4.31 1.24 -0.53
N SER A 38 -4.37 1.23 0.80
CA SER A 38 -5.63 1.11 1.55
C SER A 38 -6.46 2.38 1.47
N GLN A 39 -5.81 3.53 1.58
CA GLN A 39 -6.46 4.84 1.52
C GLN A 39 -7.12 5.06 0.14
N PHE A 40 -6.43 4.71 -0.94
CA PHE A 40 -6.99 4.75 -2.29
C PHE A 40 -8.12 3.75 -2.51
N LEU A 41 -8.01 2.55 -1.96
CA LEU A 41 -9.05 1.53 -2.04
C LEU A 41 -10.31 1.98 -1.29
N ILE A 42 -10.15 2.53 -0.08
CA ILE A 42 -11.23 3.10 0.70
C ILE A 42 -11.91 4.24 -0.07
N ALA A 43 -11.15 5.17 -0.64
CA ALA A 43 -11.71 6.27 -1.42
C ALA A 43 -12.58 5.75 -2.59
N GLN A 44 -12.08 4.83 -3.40
CA GLN A 44 -12.85 4.21 -4.49
C GLN A 44 -14.11 3.48 -4.01
N MET A 45 -14.02 2.79 -2.87
CA MET A 45 -15.14 2.05 -2.30
C MET A 45 -16.21 2.96 -1.71
N VAL A 46 -15.82 4.09 -1.11
CA VAL A 46 -16.75 5.15 -0.69
C VAL A 46 -17.42 5.77 -1.91
N GLY A 47 -16.67 6.11 -2.96
CA GLY A 47 -17.21 6.68 -4.21
C GLY A 47 -18.21 5.76 -4.92
N THR A 48 -18.09 4.43 -4.75
CA THR A 48 -19.02 3.44 -5.29
C THR A 48 -20.09 2.98 -4.29
N SER A 49 -20.17 3.62 -3.11
CA SER A 49 -21.11 3.25 -2.03
C SER A 49 -21.05 1.77 -1.65
N ALA A 50 -19.84 1.20 -1.63
CA ALA A 50 -19.64 -0.20 -1.30
C ALA A 50 -20.02 -0.50 0.16
N PRO A 51 -20.62 -1.67 0.43
CA PRO A 51 -20.87 -2.12 1.80
C PRO A 51 -19.58 -2.14 2.64
N MET A 52 -19.64 -1.61 3.86
CA MET A 52 -18.49 -1.47 4.76
C MET A 52 -17.75 -2.81 4.99
N LEU A 53 -18.48 -3.92 5.08
CA LEU A 53 -17.89 -5.25 5.28
C LEU A 53 -16.98 -5.66 4.11
N ILE A 54 -17.39 -5.35 2.87
CA ILE A 54 -16.60 -5.62 1.67
C ILE A 54 -15.35 -4.74 1.68
N ALA A 55 -15.48 -3.46 2.05
CA ALA A 55 -14.35 -2.55 2.15
C ALA A 55 -13.34 -2.97 3.22
N LEU A 56 -13.80 -3.43 4.39
CA LEU A 56 -12.93 -3.96 5.42
C LEU A 56 -12.20 -5.22 4.96
N GLY A 57 -12.90 -6.16 4.33
CA GLY A 57 -12.28 -7.36 3.76
C GLY A 57 -11.20 -7.02 2.72
N ALA A 58 -11.48 -6.01 1.89
CA ALA A 58 -10.57 -5.51 0.87
C ALA A 58 -9.29 -4.91 1.48
N VAL A 59 -9.45 -4.03 2.47
CA VAL A 59 -8.34 -3.39 3.18
C VAL A 59 -7.50 -4.43 3.93
N ILE A 60 -8.13 -5.38 4.63
CA ILE A 60 -7.42 -6.45 5.34
C ILE A 60 -6.59 -7.27 4.36
N LEU A 61 -7.19 -7.70 3.25
CA LEU A 61 -6.52 -8.51 2.24
C LEU A 61 -5.27 -7.83 1.68
N VAL A 62 -5.38 -6.54 1.32
CA VAL A 62 -4.25 -5.76 0.78
C VAL A 62 -3.15 -5.57 1.84
N ASN A 63 -3.50 -5.41 3.11
CA ASN A 63 -2.53 -5.20 4.19
C ASN A 63 -1.90 -6.47 4.73
N LEU A 64 -2.32 -7.68 4.31
CA LEU A 64 -1.66 -8.93 4.74
C LEU A 64 -0.14 -8.92 4.50
N ARG A 65 0.33 -8.19 3.48
CA ARG A 65 1.76 -7.99 3.23
C ARG A 65 2.50 -7.28 4.37
N HIS A 66 1.85 -6.33 5.06
CA HIS A 66 2.47 -5.66 6.22
C HIS A 66 2.64 -6.63 7.40
N ALA A 67 1.76 -7.62 7.54
CA ALA A 67 1.96 -8.69 8.52
C ALA A 67 3.19 -9.55 8.17
N LEU A 68 3.40 -9.86 6.88
CA LEU A 68 4.60 -10.57 6.42
C LEU A 68 5.88 -9.75 6.62
N TYR A 69 5.86 -8.46 6.31
CA TYR A 69 6.99 -7.56 6.59
C TYR A 69 7.28 -7.48 8.08
N SER A 70 6.24 -7.35 8.90
CA SER A 70 6.37 -7.32 10.36
C SER A 70 7.01 -8.60 10.88
N ALA A 71 6.58 -9.76 10.38
CA ALA A 71 7.15 -11.05 10.75
C ALA A 71 8.63 -11.19 10.35
N SER A 72 9.04 -10.66 9.19
CA SER A 72 10.45 -10.75 8.75
C SER A 72 11.39 -9.82 9.51
N VAL A 73 10.92 -8.65 9.96
CA VAL A 73 11.73 -7.70 10.75
C VAL A 73 11.66 -7.95 12.26
N ALA A 74 10.62 -8.63 12.77
CA ALA A 74 10.43 -8.86 14.20
C ALA A 74 11.65 -9.45 14.93
N PRO A 75 12.36 -10.46 14.39
CA PRO A 75 13.58 -10.99 15.02
C PRO A 75 14.69 -9.94 15.15
N ALA A 76 14.75 -8.98 14.21
CA ALA A 76 15.74 -7.91 14.26
C ALA A 76 15.44 -6.86 15.34
N LEU A 77 14.18 -6.74 15.75
CA LEU A 77 13.70 -5.69 16.67
C LEU A 77 13.40 -6.24 18.09
N VAL A 78 13.64 -7.52 18.36
CA VAL A 78 13.29 -8.18 19.63
C VAL A 78 13.90 -7.51 20.86
N HIS A 79 15.09 -6.93 20.71
CA HIS A 79 15.85 -6.24 21.76
C HIS A 79 15.25 -4.88 22.17
N LEU A 80 14.28 -4.35 21.41
CA LEU A 80 13.65 -3.06 21.68
C LEU A 80 12.43 -3.21 22.61
N PRO A 81 12.11 -2.18 23.42
CA PRO A 81 10.92 -2.19 24.26
C PRO A 81 9.63 -2.10 23.42
N ASN A 82 8.50 -2.55 23.97
CA ASN A 82 7.23 -2.66 23.23
C ASN A 82 6.76 -1.34 22.60
N ARG A 83 6.99 -0.20 23.25
CA ARG A 83 6.67 1.13 22.70
C ARG A 83 7.39 1.43 21.38
N TRP A 84 8.66 1.03 21.28
CA TRP A 84 9.47 1.21 20.07
C TRP A 84 9.00 0.27 18.97
N LYS A 85 8.68 -0.98 19.33
CA LYS A 85 8.13 -1.95 18.37
C LYS A 85 6.80 -1.49 17.80
N ALA A 86 5.91 -0.91 18.62
CA ALA A 86 4.64 -0.35 18.16
C ALA A 86 4.83 0.83 17.21
N LEU A 87 5.74 1.76 17.54
CA LEU A 87 6.07 2.90 16.67
C LEU A 87 6.65 2.46 15.32
N LEU A 88 7.60 1.52 15.34
CA LEU A 88 8.20 0.97 14.13
C LEU A 88 7.20 0.17 13.29
N ALA A 89 6.27 -0.55 13.92
CA ALA A 89 5.20 -1.25 13.23
C ALA A 89 4.22 -0.29 12.56
N TYR A 90 3.87 0.82 13.22
CA TYR A 90 3.03 1.86 12.64
C TYR A 90 3.70 2.56 11.44
N LEU A 91 5.01 2.81 11.54
CA LEU A 91 5.78 3.45 10.47
C LEU A 91 6.20 2.49 9.33
N LEU A 92 5.84 1.20 9.42
CA LEU A 92 6.25 0.18 8.47
C LEU A 92 5.38 0.21 7.20
N THR A 93 5.84 0.94 6.19
CA THR A 93 5.28 0.92 4.83
C THR A 93 6.13 0.06 3.88
N ASP A 94 5.66 -0.15 2.65
CA ASP A 94 6.41 -0.88 1.61
C ASP A 94 7.81 -0.26 1.37
N GLU A 95 7.87 1.07 1.33
CA GLU A 95 9.05 1.87 1.05
C GLU A 95 9.98 1.92 2.28
N ALA A 96 9.40 2.05 3.48
CA ALA A 96 10.17 1.99 4.72
C ALA A 96 10.80 0.60 4.90
N TYR A 97 10.05 -0.46 4.60
CA TYR A 97 10.55 -1.83 4.59
C TYR A 97 11.67 -2.01 3.58
N ALA A 98 11.45 -1.60 2.32
CA ALA A 98 12.44 -1.75 1.25
C ALA A 98 13.76 -1.02 1.57
N ALA A 99 13.71 0.14 2.22
CA ALA A 99 14.90 0.88 2.63
C ALA A 99 15.60 0.27 3.84
N ALA A 100 14.85 -0.25 4.81
CA ALA A 100 15.41 -0.75 6.06
C ALA A 100 15.90 -2.20 5.97
N ILE A 101 15.30 -3.04 5.11
CA ILE A 101 15.55 -4.47 5.08
C ILE A 101 17.02 -4.85 4.83
N PRO A 102 17.80 -4.16 3.95
CA PRO A 102 19.21 -4.50 3.75
C PRO A 102 20.05 -4.29 5.02
N SER A 103 19.71 -3.27 5.81
CA SER A 103 20.38 -2.98 7.09
C SER A 103 19.91 -3.92 8.20
N LEU A 104 18.61 -4.26 8.25
CA LEU A 104 18.02 -5.11 9.29
C LEU A 104 18.46 -6.59 9.17
N LEU A 105 18.73 -7.06 7.96
CA LEU A 105 19.17 -8.44 7.69
C LEU A 105 20.67 -8.59 7.43
N ALA A 106 21.44 -7.50 7.50
CA ALA A 106 22.89 -7.55 7.38
C ALA A 106 23.53 -8.45 8.46
N THR A 107 24.61 -9.13 8.08
CA THR A 107 25.44 -9.95 8.99
C THR A 107 26.91 -9.55 8.83
N PRO A 108 27.54 -8.92 9.85
CA PRO A 108 26.97 -8.51 11.14
C PRO A 108 25.95 -7.37 10.99
N ARG A 109 24.92 -7.36 11.83
CA ARG A 109 23.89 -6.32 11.81
C ARG A 109 24.46 -5.01 12.37
N PRO A 110 24.33 -3.87 11.66
CA PRO A 110 24.75 -2.59 12.21
C PRO A 110 23.88 -2.22 13.43
N PRO A 111 24.46 -1.65 14.50
CA PRO A 111 23.73 -1.32 15.74
C PRO A 111 22.58 -0.33 15.51
N ASN A 112 22.68 0.48 14.45
CA ASN A 112 21.68 1.51 14.10
C ASN A 112 20.65 1.04 13.07
N ALA A 113 20.53 -0.27 12.79
CA ALA A 113 19.62 -0.78 11.76
C ALA A 113 18.16 -0.37 11.97
N HIS A 114 17.68 -0.32 13.22
CA HIS A 114 16.31 0.10 13.53
C HIS A 114 16.08 1.61 13.30
N TRP A 115 17.13 2.43 13.39
CA TRP A 115 17.06 3.86 13.08
C TRP A 115 16.87 4.12 11.59
N VAL A 116 17.33 3.23 10.71
CA VAL A 116 17.04 3.30 9.28
C VAL A 116 15.53 3.16 9.05
N LEU A 117 14.89 2.17 9.68
CA LEU A 117 13.44 1.99 9.61
C LEU A 117 12.69 3.21 10.17
N PHE A 118 13.10 3.69 11.34
CA PHE A 118 12.48 4.88 11.95
C PHE A 118 12.60 6.12 11.05
N GLY A 119 13.82 6.42 10.58
CA GLY A 119 14.11 7.60 9.75
C GLY A 119 13.40 7.54 8.40
N SER A 120 13.40 6.38 7.75
CA SER A 120 12.63 6.15 6.53
C SER A 120 11.14 6.35 6.78
N GLY A 121 10.60 5.70 7.80
CA GLY A 121 9.17 5.74 8.13
C GLY A 121 8.68 7.14 8.50
N ILE A 122 9.37 7.86 9.39
CA ILE A 122 8.97 9.22 9.79
C ILE A 122 9.11 10.23 8.64
N GLY A 123 10.11 10.03 7.77
CA GLY A 123 10.29 10.86 6.61
C GLY A 123 9.18 10.66 5.58
N LEU A 124 8.82 9.42 5.31
CA LEU A 124 7.68 9.08 4.46
C LEU A 124 6.38 9.60 5.07
N TRP A 125 6.18 9.41 6.38
CA TRP A 125 4.99 9.86 7.09
C TRP A 125 4.79 11.37 6.98
N SER A 126 5.81 12.16 7.31
CA SER A 126 5.72 13.62 7.26
C SER A 126 5.48 14.13 5.83
N GLY A 127 6.19 13.58 4.84
CA GLY A 127 5.96 13.91 3.43
C GLY A 127 4.55 13.55 2.97
N TRP A 128 4.04 12.39 3.39
CA TRP A 128 2.69 11.92 3.06
C TRP A 128 1.60 12.79 3.68
N GLN A 129 1.74 13.22 4.94
CA GLN A 129 0.77 14.09 5.60
C GLN A 129 0.70 15.46 4.91
N LEU A 130 1.86 16.06 4.62
CA LEU A 130 1.93 17.36 3.94
C LEU A 130 1.34 17.28 2.52
N ALA A 131 1.69 16.22 1.78
CA ALA A 131 1.14 15.99 0.45
C ALA A 131 -0.37 15.72 0.47
N THR A 132 -0.86 14.93 1.43
CA THR A 132 -2.30 14.70 1.62
C THR A 132 -3.02 16.01 1.88
N LEU A 133 -2.51 16.83 2.80
CA LEU A 133 -3.10 18.12 3.13
C LEU A 133 -3.16 19.02 1.90
N ALA A 134 -2.06 19.13 1.15
CA ALA A 134 -2.03 19.87 -0.12
C ALA A 134 -3.05 19.32 -1.12
N GLY A 135 -3.16 17.99 -1.26
CA GLY A 135 -4.13 17.33 -2.12
C GLY A 135 -5.57 17.63 -1.75
N VAL A 136 -5.90 17.62 -0.45
CA VAL A 136 -7.24 17.98 0.05
C VAL A 136 -7.57 19.44 -0.24
N LEU A 137 -6.63 20.36 -0.04
CA LEU A 137 -6.81 21.80 -0.29
C LEU A 137 -6.94 22.15 -1.77
N ILE A 138 -6.16 21.49 -2.62
CA ILE A 138 -6.18 21.67 -4.08
C ILE A 138 -7.42 20.95 -4.67
N GLY A 139 -7.74 19.76 -4.17
CA GLY A 139 -8.83 18.93 -4.67
C GLY A 139 -10.20 19.60 -4.61
N ALA A 140 -10.43 20.46 -3.60
CA ALA A 140 -11.64 21.27 -3.50
C ALA A 140 -11.78 22.34 -4.61
N GLN A 141 -10.68 22.69 -5.28
CA GLN A 141 -10.64 23.72 -6.32
C GLN A 141 -10.55 23.13 -7.74
N LEU A 142 -10.23 21.83 -7.86
CA LEU A 142 -10.13 21.17 -9.15
C LEU A 142 -11.52 20.85 -9.72
N PRO A 143 -11.73 21.00 -11.04
CA PRO A 143 -12.95 20.54 -11.69
C PRO A 143 -13.21 19.07 -11.40
N SER A 144 -14.48 18.70 -11.19
CA SER A 144 -14.89 17.30 -11.17
C SER A 144 -14.62 16.67 -12.54
N GLY A 145 -14.15 15.41 -12.56
CA GLY A 145 -13.90 14.67 -13.80
C GLY A 145 -12.45 14.66 -14.32
N LEU A 146 -11.47 15.09 -13.52
CA LEU A 146 -10.08 14.70 -13.78
C LEU A 146 -9.93 13.20 -13.49
N ASP A 147 -9.58 12.41 -14.50
CA ASP A 147 -9.31 10.96 -14.39
C ASP A 147 -7.99 10.66 -13.64
N LEU A 148 -7.83 11.23 -12.44
CA LEU A 148 -6.73 10.91 -11.53
C LEU A 148 -6.75 9.44 -11.10
N GLU A 149 -7.91 8.79 -11.22
CA GLU A 149 -8.07 7.35 -11.03
C GLU A 149 -7.20 6.53 -11.97
N PHE A 150 -6.84 7.02 -13.16
CA PHE A 150 -5.97 6.30 -14.11
C PHE A 150 -4.48 6.38 -13.73
N ALA A 151 -4.05 7.49 -13.13
CA ALA A 151 -2.66 7.69 -12.73
C ALA A 151 -2.22 6.67 -11.67
N LEU A 152 -3.15 6.22 -10.82
CA LEU A 152 -2.86 5.29 -9.73
C LEU A 152 -2.53 3.86 -10.22
N PRO A 153 -3.38 3.16 -11.01
CA PRO A 153 -3.02 1.88 -11.62
C PRO A 153 -1.74 1.95 -12.43
N LEU A 154 -1.53 3.03 -13.21
CA LEU A 154 -0.30 3.21 -13.98
C LEU A 154 0.94 3.23 -13.09
N THR A 155 0.86 3.91 -11.94
CA THR A 155 1.98 3.94 -11.01
C THR A 155 2.24 2.57 -10.39
N PHE A 156 1.18 1.88 -9.94
CA PHE A 156 1.36 0.51 -9.43
C PHE A 156 1.93 -0.42 -10.50
N ILE A 157 1.50 -0.29 -11.76
CA ILE A 157 2.08 -1.04 -12.88
C ILE A 157 3.57 -0.69 -13.04
N ALA A 158 3.92 0.60 -13.04
CA ALA A 158 5.30 1.06 -13.17
C ALA A 158 6.21 0.55 -12.04
N ILE A 159 5.67 0.33 -10.83
CA ILE A 159 6.38 -0.25 -9.69
C ILE A 159 6.44 -1.78 -9.78
N VAL A 160 5.32 -2.43 -10.08
CA VAL A 160 5.18 -3.89 -10.06
C VAL A 160 5.94 -4.54 -11.21
N VAL A 161 5.89 -3.96 -12.42
CA VAL A 161 6.50 -4.56 -13.62
C VAL A 161 8.01 -4.83 -13.42
N PRO A 162 8.83 -3.87 -12.94
CA PRO A 162 10.24 -4.13 -12.61
C PRO A 162 10.47 -5.21 -11.54
N MET A 163 9.50 -5.43 -10.64
CA MET A 163 9.59 -6.44 -9.58
C MET A 163 9.29 -7.87 -10.08
N ILE A 164 8.72 -8.01 -11.28
CA ILE A 164 8.46 -9.30 -11.93
C ILE A 164 9.78 -9.85 -12.50
N ASN A 165 10.54 -10.50 -11.62
CA ASN A 165 11.86 -11.07 -11.94
C ASN A 165 11.91 -12.60 -11.81
N SER A 166 10.74 -13.25 -11.70
CA SER A 166 10.65 -14.71 -11.66
C SER A 166 9.38 -15.20 -12.34
N ARG A 167 9.42 -16.45 -12.83
CA ARG A 167 8.27 -17.10 -13.48
C ARG A 167 7.05 -17.15 -12.56
N ALA A 168 7.23 -17.40 -11.26
CA ALA A 168 6.14 -17.42 -10.30
C ALA A 168 5.47 -16.04 -10.15
N ARG A 169 6.25 -14.96 -10.09
CA ARG A 169 5.71 -13.58 -10.05
C ARG A 169 5.03 -13.19 -11.35
N LEU A 170 5.56 -13.63 -12.49
CA LEU A 170 4.93 -13.40 -13.79
C LEU A 170 3.57 -14.09 -13.89
N ILE A 171 3.49 -15.36 -13.46
CA ILE A 171 2.23 -16.12 -13.43
C ILE A 171 1.23 -15.44 -12.48
N ALA A 172 1.66 -15.04 -11.28
CA ALA A 172 0.81 -14.34 -10.34
C ALA A 172 0.23 -13.05 -10.93
N ALA A 173 1.08 -12.22 -11.55
CA ALA A 173 0.67 -10.96 -12.17
C ALA A 173 -0.25 -11.18 -13.39
N ALA A 174 0.05 -12.15 -14.25
CA ALA A 174 -0.77 -12.46 -15.41
C ALA A 174 -2.16 -12.99 -15.00
N VAL A 175 -2.23 -13.91 -14.03
CA VAL A 175 -3.50 -14.43 -13.52
C VAL A 175 -4.31 -13.35 -12.83
N ALA A 176 -3.69 -12.55 -11.96
CA ALA A 176 -4.36 -11.41 -11.32
C ALA A 176 -4.86 -10.40 -12.35
N GLY A 177 -4.03 -10.04 -13.33
CA GLY A 177 -4.40 -9.08 -14.38
C GLY A 177 -5.56 -9.56 -15.24
N MET A 178 -5.51 -10.82 -15.70
CA MET A 178 -6.62 -11.41 -16.47
C MET A 178 -7.90 -11.53 -15.64
N ALA A 179 -7.79 -12.01 -14.40
CA ALA A 179 -8.94 -12.10 -13.51
C ALA A 179 -9.56 -10.71 -13.23
N ALA A 180 -8.74 -9.67 -13.07
CA ALA A 180 -9.23 -8.31 -12.88
C ALA A 180 -10.01 -7.80 -14.09
N LEU A 181 -9.58 -8.12 -15.32
CA LEU A 181 -10.29 -7.77 -16.56
C LEU A 181 -11.60 -8.55 -16.70
N VAL A 182 -11.56 -9.87 -16.50
CA VAL A 182 -12.76 -10.74 -16.62
C VAL A 182 -13.80 -10.41 -15.57
N LEU A 183 -13.38 -10.07 -14.36
CA LEU A 183 -14.26 -9.80 -13.21
C LEU A 183 -14.53 -8.29 -13.03
N ALA A 184 -14.13 -7.44 -13.98
CA ALA A 184 -14.25 -5.99 -13.88
C ALA A 184 -15.71 -5.52 -13.68
N GLY A 185 -16.67 -6.26 -14.23
CA GLY A 185 -18.10 -5.96 -14.13
C GLY A 185 -18.76 -6.29 -12.80
N LEU A 186 -18.04 -6.92 -11.85
CA LEU A 186 -18.60 -7.25 -10.55
C LEU A 186 -18.85 -6.00 -9.70
N PRO A 187 -19.95 -5.97 -8.92
CA PRO A 187 -20.29 -4.81 -8.10
C PRO A 187 -19.23 -4.56 -7.02
N PHE A 188 -19.14 -3.30 -6.59
CA PHE A 188 -18.28 -2.86 -5.47
C PHE A 188 -16.80 -3.20 -5.62
N LYS A 189 -16.32 -3.34 -6.86
CA LYS A 189 -14.94 -3.70 -7.18
C LYS A 189 -14.52 -5.05 -6.56
N THR A 190 -15.46 -5.94 -6.25
CA THR A 190 -15.17 -7.28 -5.70
C THR A 190 -14.33 -8.14 -6.66
N GLY A 191 -14.40 -7.85 -7.97
CA GLY A 191 -13.50 -8.44 -8.97
C GLY A 191 -12.02 -8.21 -8.70
N LEU A 192 -11.63 -7.05 -8.14
CA LEU A 192 -10.24 -6.78 -7.74
C LEU A 192 -9.79 -7.69 -6.58
N LEU A 193 -10.69 -8.03 -5.66
CA LEU A 193 -10.39 -8.94 -4.54
C LEU A 193 -10.17 -10.36 -5.02
N LEU A 194 -11.08 -10.85 -5.87
CA LEU A 194 -10.98 -12.18 -6.46
C LEU A 194 -9.73 -12.28 -7.35
N ALA A 195 -9.41 -11.22 -8.10
CA ALA A 195 -8.18 -11.14 -8.88
C ALA A 195 -6.92 -11.23 -8.01
N ALA A 196 -6.88 -10.52 -6.88
CA ALA A 196 -5.76 -10.59 -5.96
C ALA A 196 -5.60 -11.99 -5.35
N ILE A 197 -6.70 -12.63 -4.92
CA ILE A 197 -6.68 -13.99 -4.35
C ILE A 197 -6.23 -15.01 -5.39
N THR A 198 -6.78 -14.98 -6.59
CA THR A 198 -6.44 -15.93 -7.65
C THR A 198 -4.98 -15.79 -8.10
N GLY A 199 -4.48 -14.56 -8.24
CA GLY A 199 -3.07 -14.31 -8.51
C GLY A 199 -2.14 -14.82 -7.41
N LEU A 200 -2.51 -14.62 -6.14
CA LEU A 200 -1.75 -15.13 -5.00
C LEU A 200 -1.66 -16.67 -5.03
N ILE A 201 -2.79 -17.36 -5.24
CA ILE A 201 -2.85 -18.81 -5.32
C ILE A 201 -1.99 -19.32 -6.48
N ALA A 202 -2.14 -18.74 -7.67
CA ALA A 202 -1.37 -19.14 -8.85
C ALA A 202 0.14 -18.94 -8.65
N GLY A 203 0.55 -17.80 -8.07
CA GLY A 203 1.92 -17.53 -7.72
C GLY A 203 2.50 -18.53 -6.71
N ALA A 204 1.74 -18.87 -5.67
CA ALA A 204 2.14 -19.84 -4.66
C ALA A 204 2.26 -21.27 -5.20
N MET A 205 1.38 -21.68 -6.11
CA MET A 205 1.50 -22.98 -6.79
C MET A 205 2.73 -23.03 -7.70
N ALA A 206 2.99 -21.95 -8.45
CA ALA A 206 4.13 -21.85 -9.34
C ALA A 206 5.48 -21.78 -8.62
N SER A 207 5.53 -21.26 -7.38
CA SER A 207 6.75 -21.24 -6.58
C SER A 207 7.08 -22.61 -5.97
N LYS A 208 6.06 -23.38 -5.56
CA LYS A 208 6.23 -24.74 -5.02
C LYS A 208 6.77 -25.74 -6.05
N GLY A 209 6.43 -25.59 -7.33
CA GLY A 209 6.93 -26.45 -8.41
C GLY A 209 8.44 -26.35 -8.69
N LYS A 210 9.18 -25.46 -8.03
CA LYS A 210 10.65 -25.38 -8.08
C LYS A 210 11.36 -25.97 -6.85
N ALA A 211 10.61 -26.35 -5.81
CA ALA A 211 11.15 -26.90 -4.57
C ALA A 211 11.05 -28.44 -4.52
N ALA A 212 10.75 -29.09 -5.65
CA ALA A 212 10.66 -30.54 -5.83
C ALA A 212 11.64 -30.98 -6.92
#